data_AF-A0AAD5EKT1-F1
#
_entry.id   AF-A0AAD5EKT1-F1
#
_cell.length_a   1.000
_cell.length_b   1.000
_cell.length_c   1.000
_cell.angle_alpha   90.00
_cell.angle_beta   90.00
_cell.angle_gamma   90.00
#
_symmetry.space_group_name_H-M   'P 1'
#
loop_
_entity.id
_entity.type
_entity.pdbx_description
1 polymer ?
#
loop_
_entity_poly.entity_id
_entity_poly.type
_entity_poly.pdbx_seq_one_letter_code
_entity_poly.pdbx_strand_id
1 'polypeptide(L)'
;MSLSRLVPNVPSIKQWPKLFKATVSSKSAIRLNLVSVSTADRAMAELNLKSPKKMTAVELYPGVGVWTAALVNGGIKKVIALEPHNKFFPYISGLAKESDGAVEAMDLDGYDWSTYLKLKEDKILGSKENQDWSEVHKEILYTGTIPKSVKGEQLMAQLFGCIINKMALHSLGRIQMAMWIPTSLYVKIAAPPGDAARCKLSIVRDASADISVINTPDPENFYPPNDYKLLNIVPLAEKRIQTDWDVFEYVLRHIFVTKKQKLSKAIKTLGPGAEIITSRLSFDPNILVGQLSVEQIDEVARKFEEWPLRPKVLFEDASVFDDRLKTRT
;
A
#
# COMPACT_ATOMS: atom_id res chain seq x y z
N MET A 1 -7.95 -17.14 -31.93
CA MET A 1 -8.60 -15.86 -32.26
C MET A 1 -7.81 -14.77 -31.57
N SER A 2 -7.38 -13.72 -32.28
CA SER A 2 -6.84 -12.53 -31.64
C SER A 2 -7.99 -11.92 -30.85
N LEU A 3 -7.89 -11.84 -29.52
CA LEU A 3 -8.83 -11.05 -28.73
C LEU A 3 -8.80 -9.62 -29.30
N SER A 4 -9.97 -9.08 -29.62
CA SER A 4 -10.09 -7.68 -29.99
C SER A 4 -9.53 -6.83 -28.85
N ARG A 5 -8.68 -5.85 -29.20
CA ARG A 5 -8.10 -4.93 -28.22
C ARG A 5 -9.22 -4.26 -27.42
N LEU A 6 -9.14 -4.33 -26.10
CA LEU A 6 -10.10 -3.70 -25.19
C LEU A 6 -9.84 -2.20 -25.16
N VAL A 7 -10.88 -1.38 -25.39
CA VAL A 7 -10.76 0.07 -25.50
C VAL A 7 -11.55 0.75 -24.38
N PRO A 8 -10.90 1.50 -23.47
CA PRO A 8 -11.60 2.21 -22.41
C PRO A 8 -12.37 3.40 -22.98
N ASN A 9 -13.62 3.58 -22.56
CA ASN A 9 -14.42 4.75 -22.93
C ASN A 9 -14.02 5.97 -22.10
N VAL A 10 -12.85 6.53 -22.40
CA VAL A 10 -12.34 7.73 -21.73
C VAL A 10 -13.21 8.93 -22.16
N PRO A 11 -13.81 9.66 -21.22
CA PRO A 11 -14.60 10.85 -21.54
C PRO A 11 -13.80 11.88 -22.34
N SER A 12 -14.48 12.68 -23.15
CA SER A 12 -13.82 13.81 -23.81
C SER A 12 -13.31 14.83 -22.80
N ILE A 13 -12.20 15.50 -23.10
CA ILE A 13 -11.55 16.50 -22.23
C ILE A 13 -12.55 17.57 -21.74
N LYS A 14 -13.51 17.95 -22.58
CA LYS A 14 -14.56 18.93 -22.23
C LYS A 14 -15.46 18.48 -21.07
N GLN A 15 -15.62 17.18 -20.87
CA GLN A 15 -16.45 16.61 -19.80
C GLN A 15 -15.68 16.45 -18.48
N TRP A 16 -14.34 16.48 -18.52
CA TRP A 16 -13.49 16.20 -17.37
C TRP A 16 -13.76 17.10 -16.15
N PRO A 17 -13.91 18.44 -16.29
CA PRO A 17 -14.19 19.31 -15.16
C PRO A 17 -15.51 19.03 -14.47
N LYS A 18 -16.48 18.40 -15.14
CA LYS A 18 -17.78 18.01 -14.58
C LYS A 18 -17.71 16.63 -13.92
N LEU A 19 -17.04 15.68 -14.58
CA LEU A 19 -16.97 14.27 -14.16
C LEU A 19 -16.03 14.06 -12.98
N PHE A 20 -14.85 14.67 -13.03
CA PHE A 20 -13.80 14.48 -12.01
C PHE A 20 -13.77 15.62 -10.98
N LYS A 21 -14.76 16.52 -10.98
CA LYS A 21 -14.86 17.57 -9.94
C LYS A 21 -15.01 16.89 -8.58
N ALA A 22 -14.08 17.17 -7.67
CA ALA A 22 -14.32 16.98 -6.25
C ALA A 22 -15.48 17.92 -5.88
N THR A 23 -16.57 17.37 -5.36
CA THR A 23 -17.63 18.20 -4.79
C THR A 23 -17.00 19.03 -3.69
N VAL A 24 -17.15 20.36 -3.75
CA VAL A 24 -16.50 21.34 -2.86
C VAL A 24 -16.82 21.07 -1.38
N SER A 25 -17.89 20.32 -1.08
CA SER A 25 -18.29 19.92 0.27
C SER A 25 -17.52 18.74 0.86
N SER A 26 -16.72 18.01 0.07
CA SER A 26 -15.98 16.85 0.57
C SER A 26 -14.48 17.10 0.42
N LYS A 27 -13.80 17.38 1.54
CA LYS A 27 -12.33 17.25 1.69
C LYS A 27 -11.82 15.82 1.40
N SER A 28 -12.64 14.95 0.83
CA SER A 28 -12.32 13.58 0.42
C SER A 28 -11.46 13.62 -0.84
N ALA A 29 -10.27 13.03 -0.71
CA ALA A 29 -9.33 12.62 -1.76
C ALA A 29 -9.66 13.07 -3.20
N ILE A 30 -8.80 13.90 -3.79
CA ILE A 30 -8.80 14.11 -5.24
C ILE A 30 -8.66 12.73 -5.89
N ARG A 31 -9.75 12.25 -6.50
CA ARG A 31 -9.74 10.98 -7.20
C ARG A 31 -9.03 11.15 -8.53
N LEU A 32 -7.82 10.63 -8.57
CA LEU A 32 -6.98 10.64 -9.76
C LEU A 32 -7.39 9.51 -10.70
N ASN A 33 -7.36 9.80 -12.01
CA ASN A 33 -7.62 8.82 -13.05
C ASN A 33 -6.48 8.85 -14.07
N LEU A 34 -5.90 7.70 -14.39
CA LEU A 34 -5.06 7.55 -15.57
C LEU A 34 -5.96 7.71 -16.80
N VAL A 35 -5.63 8.65 -17.68
CA VAL A 35 -6.44 8.98 -18.87
C VAL A 35 -5.70 8.73 -20.18
N SER A 36 -4.38 8.50 -20.13
CA SER A 36 -3.52 8.24 -21.28
C SER A 36 -3.35 6.74 -21.54
N VAL A 37 -3.98 6.24 -22.61
CA VAL A 37 -3.91 4.82 -23.03
C VAL A 37 -2.48 4.41 -23.40
N SER A 38 -1.76 5.26 -24.15
CA SER A 38 -0.37 4.97 -24.56
C SER A 38 0.58 4.87 -23.37
N THR A 39 0.38 5.71 -22.35
CA THR A 39 1.14 5.64 -21.10
C THR A 39 0.86 4.33 -20.37
N ALA A 40 -0.42 3.92 -20.30
CA ALA A 40 -0.82 2.67 -19.64
C ALA A 40 -0.23 1.45 -20.35
N ASP A 41 -0.32 1.37 -21.68
CA ASP A 41 0.26 0.26 -22.45
C ASP A 41 1.77 0.16 -22.26
N ARG A 42 2.46 1.31 -22.33
CA ARG A 42 3.91 1.38 -22.13
C ARG A 42 4.29 0.91 -20.73
N ALA A 43 3.59 1.39 -19.70
CA ALA A 43 3.84 1.00 -18.32
C ALA A 43 3.57 -0.51 -18.08
N MET A 44 2.55 -1.08 -18.73
CA MET A 44 2.28 -2.52 -18.68
C MET A 44 3.40 -3.33 -19.36
N ALA A 45 3.93 -2.85 -20.49
CA ALA A 45 5.06 -3.49 -21.15
C ALA A 45 6.34 -3.42 -20.30
N GLU A 46 6.62 -2.25 -19.70
CA GLU A 46 7.78 -2.02 -18.82
C GLU A 46 7.71 -2.85 -17.53
N LEU A 47 6.51 -3.23 -17.05
CA LEU A 47 6.34 -4.10 -15.88
C LEU A 47 6.94 -5.50 -16.09
N ASN A 48 7.07 -5.94 -17.34
CA ASN A 48 7.77 -7.16 -17.75
C ASN A 48 7.41 -8.43 -16.93
N LEU A 49 6.11 -8.69 -16.78
CA LEU A 49 5.61 -9.84 -16.04
C LEU A 49 5.98 -11.15 -16.74
N LYS A 50 6.48 -12.14 -15.97
CA LYS A 50 6.94 -13.42 -16.52
C LYS A 50 5.82 -14.29 -17.11
N SER A 51 4.60 -14.20 -16.58
CA SER A 51 3.49 -15.11 -16.96
C SER A 51 2.11 -14.43 -16.90
N PRO A 52 1.91 -13.27 -17.55
CA PRO A 52 0.67 -12.50 -17.46
C PRO A 52 -0.56 -13.33 -17.87
N LYS A 53 -0.43 -14.23 -18.85
CA LYS A 53 -1.51 -15.13 -19.32
C LYS A 53 -2.01 -16.14 -18.29
N LYS A 54 -1.31 -16.30 -17.16
CA LYS A 54 -1.75 -17.13 -16.02
C LYS A 54 -2.28 -16.30 -14.85
N MET A 55 -2.09 -14.97 -14.89
CA MET A 55 -2.37 -14.09 -13.77
C MET A 55 -3.81 -13.61 -13.77
N THR A 56 -4.37 -13.50 -12.57
CA THR A 56 -5.53 -12.68 -12.25
C THR A 56 -5.03 -11.42 -11.53
N ALA A 57 -5.29 -10.24 -12.11
CA ALA A 57 -4.97 -8.98 -11.47
C ALA A 57 -6.14 -8.54 -10.59
N VAL A 58 -5.86 -8.11 -9.35
CA VAL A 58 -6.81 -7.37 -8.51
C VAL A 58 -6.46 -5.90 -8.63
N GLU A 59 -7.35 -5.08 -9.18
CA GLU A 59 -7.09 -3.67 -9.46
C GLU A 59 -7.90 -2.75 -8.53
N LEU A 60 -7.19 -1.93 -7.75
CA LEU A 60 -7.80 -0.92 -6.89
C LEU A 60 -8.09 0.37 -7.64
N TYR A 61 -9.33 0.87 -7.47
CA TYR A 61 -9.75 2.20 -7.92
C TYR A 61 -9.46 2.47 -9.40
N PRO A 62 -9.89 1.58 -10.31
CA PRO A 62 -9.58 1.60 -11.76
C PRO A 62 -10.08 2.86 -12.49
N GLY A 63 -11.10 3.54 -11.97
CA GLY A 63 -11.57 4.82 -12.49
C GLY A 63 -12.26 4.67 -13.83
N VAL A 64 -11.72 5.28 -14.88
CA VAL A 64 -12.24 5.15 -16.26
C VAL A 64 -11.72 3.91 -17.00
N GLY A 65 -10.95 3.04 -16.33
CA GLY A 65 -10.57 1.71 -16.85
C GLY A 65 -9.40 1.70 -17.83
N VAL A 66 -8.61 2.79 -17.89
CA VAL A 66 -7.45 2.86 -18.78
C VAL A 66 -6.37 1.85 -18.39
N TRP A 67 -6.08 1.73 -17.09
CA TRP A 67 -5.14 0.74 -16.59
C TRP A 67 -5.69 -0.69 -16.71
N THR A 68 -6.98 -0.90 -16.38
CA THR A 68 -7.71 -2.16 -16.62
C THR A 68 -7.56 -2.66 -18.05
N ALA A 69 -7.79 -1.80 -19.04
CA ALA A 69 -7.65 -2.16 -20.45
C ALA A 69 -6.20 -2.49 -20.82
N ALA A 70 -5.23 -1.73 -20.32
CA ALA A 70 -3.81 -2.01 -20.56
C ALA A 70 -3.38 -3.36 -19.97
N LEU A 71 -3.85 -3.73 -18.77
CA LEU A 71 -3.59 -5.04 -18.16
C LEU A 71 -4.09 -6.19 -19.05
N VAL A 72 -5.35 -6.13 -19.50
CA VAL A 72 -5.94 -7.15 -20.39
C VAL A 72 -5.21 -7.22 -21.72
N ASN A 73 -4.98 -6.06 -22.36
CA ASN A 73 -4.27 -5.99 -23.64
C ASN A 73 -2.80 -6.44 -23.53
N GLY A 74 -2.18 -6.25 -22.36
CA GLY A 74 -0.85 -6.77 -22.00
C GLY A 74 -0.84 -8.28 -21.70
N GLY A 75 -1.98 -8.95 -21.80
CA GLY A 75 -2.10 -10.41 -21.72
C GLY A 75 -2.46 -10.95 -20.34
N ILE A 76 -2.86 -10.11 -19.38
CA ILE A 76 -3.44 -10.59 -18.11
C ILE A 76 -4.72 -11.38 -18.41
N LYS A 77 -4.84 -12.59 -17.84
CA LYS A 77 -5.98 -13.48 -18.11
C LYS A 77 -7.30 -12.91 -17.61
N LYS A 78 -7.30 -12.35 -16.41
CA LYS A 78 -8.49 -11.80 -15.76
C LYS A 78 -8.13 -10.59 -14.90
N VAL A 79 -8.96 -9.56 -14.91
CA VAL A 79 -8.85 -8.41 -14.02
C VAL A 79 -10.11 -8.31 -13.15
N ILE A 80 -9.93 -8.36 -11.83
CA ILE A 80 -10.97 -8.07 -10.85
C ILE A 80 -10.81 -6.59 -10.47
N ALA A 81 -11.71 -5.75 -10.98
CA ALA A 81 -11.63 -4.30 -10.87
C ALA A 81 -12.53 -3.80 -9.74
N LEU A 82 -11.91 -3.30 -8.67
CA LEU A 82 -12.57 -2.86 -7.43
C LEU A 82 -12.85 -1.35 -7.48
N GLU A 83 -14.11 -1.01 -7.77
CA GLU A 83 -14.54 0.35 -8.05
C GLU A 83 -15.71 0.77 -7.14
N PRO A 84 -15.44 1.36 -5.97
CA PRO A 84 -16.49 1.72 -5.01
C PRO A 84 -17.21 3.02 -5.35
N HIS A 85 -16.72 3.81 -6.32
CA HIS A 85 -17.31 5.11 -6.61
C HIS A 85 -18.32 4.99 -7.75
N ASN A 86 -19.58 5.20 -7.40
CA ASN A 86 -20.73 5.18 -8.33
C ASN A 86 -20.58 6.02 -9.62
N LYS A 87 -19.78 7.10 -9.62
CA LYS A 87 -19.50 7.91 -10.82
C LYS A 87 -18.64 7.16 -11.84
N PHE A 88 -17.77 6.27 -11.37
CA PHE A 88 -16.76 5.58 -12.17
C PHE A 88 -17.13 4.12 -12.43
N PHE A 89 -17.92 3.50 -11.56
CA PHE A 89 -18.44 2.15 -11.74
C PHE A 89 -19.10 1.91 -13.12
N PRO A 90 -19.87 2.86 -13.71
CA PRO A 90 -20.41 2.71 -15.07
C PRO A 90 -19.34 2.51 -16.15
N TYR A 91 -18.16 3.10 -16.01
CA TYR A 91 -17.07 2.94 -16.98
C TYR A 91 -16.50 1.52 -16.93
N ILE A 92 -16.24 1.02 -15.72
CA ILE A 92 -15.67 -0.31 -15.52
C ILE A 92 -16.67 -1.42 -15.83
N SER A 93 -17.94 -1.23 -15.45
CA SER A 93 -18.99 -2.18 -15.82
C SER A 93 -19.26 -2.19 -17.33
N GLY A 94 -19.13 -1.05 -18.02
CA GLY A 94 -19.15 -0.99 -19.49
C GLY A 94 -17.98 -1.78 -20.09
N LEU A 95 -16.76 -1.52 -19.61
CA LEU A 95 -15.55 -2.22 -20.04
C LEU A 95 -15.65 -3.74 -19.79
N ALA A 96 -16.23 -4.15 -18.67
CA ALA A 96 -16.46 -5.56 -18.34
C ALA A 96 -17.37 -6.26 -19.36
N LYS A 97 -18.44 -5.59 -19.82
CA LYS A 97 -19.34 -6.14 -20.85
C LYS A 97 -18.64 -6.35 -22.19
N GLU A 98 -17.68 -5.51 -22.52
CA GLU A 98 -16.91 -5.57 -23.77
C GLU A 98 -15.69 -6.52 -23.68
N SER A 99 -15.38 -7.03 -22.49
CA SER A 99 -14.14 -7.78 -22.22
C SER A 99 -14.19 -9.28 -22.50
N ASP A 100 -15.34 -9.81 -22.92
CA ASP A 100 -15.56 -11.26 -23.09
C ASP A 100 -15.14 -12.08 -21.84
N GLY A 101 -15.49 -11.55 -20.66
CA GLY A 101 -15.20 -12.17 -19.36
C GLY A 101 -13.77 -11.94 -18.82
N ALA A 102 -12.92 -11.21 -19.53
CA ALA A 102 -11.58 -10.86 -19.05
C ALA A 102 -11.58 -9.83 -17.91
N VAL A 103 -12.66 -9.05 -17.73
CA VAL A 103 -12.81 -8.09 -16.64
C VAL A 103 -14.05 -8.39 -15.81
N GLU A 104 -13.90 -8.39 -14.49
CA GLU A 104 -14.97 -8.50 -13.52
C GLU A 104 -15.02 -7.23 -12.67
N ALA A 105 -16.08 -6.45 -12.81
CA ALA A 105 -16.31 -5.22 -12.05
C ALA A 105 -16.98 -5.54 -10.69
N MET A 106 -16.40 -5.06 -9.59
CA MET A 106 -16.98 -5.21 -8.25
C MET A 106 -17.11 -3.85 -7.56
N ASP A 107 -18.29 -3.56 -7.02
CA ASP A 107 -18.54 -2.37 -6.18
C ASP A 107 -18.05 -2.64 -4.76
N LEU A 108 -16.72 -2.62 -4.60
CA LEU A 108 -16.00 -2.91 -3.36
C LEU A 108 -14.85 -1.91 -3.19
N ASP A 109 -14.57 -1.51 -1.95
CA ASP A 109 -13.46 -0.64 -1.61
C ASP A 109 -12.27 -1.47 -1.09
N GLY A 110 -11.10 -1.34 -1.72
CA GLY A 110 -9.88 -2.00 -1.25
C GLY A 110 -9.38 -1.54 0.11
N TYR A 111 -9.92 -0.45 0.67
CA TYR A 111 -9.65 -0.03 2.04
C TYR A 111 -10.39 -0.88 3.08
N ASP A 112 -11.49 -1.53 2.69
CA ASP A 112 -12.37 -2.23 3.62
C ASP A 112 -11.99 -3.70 3.78
N TRP A 113 -11.86 -4.16 5.03
CA TRP A 113 -11.45 -5.54 5.31
C TRP A 113 -12.39 -6.62 4.75
N SER A 114 -13.68 -6.31 4.64
CA SER A 114 -14.70 -7.21 4.07
C SER A 114 -14.43 -7.53 2.60
N THR A 115 -13.81 -6.62 1.84
CA THR A 115 -13.40 -6.84 0.45
C THR A 115 -12.46 -8.03 0.36
N TYR A 116 -11.52 -8.18 1.28
CA TYR A 116 -10.58 -9.29 1.26
C TYR A 116 -11.21 -10.61 1.69
N LEU A 117 -12.23 -10.59 2.56
CA LEU A 117 -13.02 -11.80 2.84
C LEU A 117 -13.73 -12.28 1.58
N LYS A 118 -14.32 -11.34 0.83
CA LYS A 118 -14.98 -11.63 -0.45
C LYS A 118 -14.01 -12.19 -1.49
N LEU A 119 -12.88 -11.51 -1.70
CA LEU A 119 -11.87 -11.93 -2.69
C LEU A 119 -11.32 -13.35 -2.43
N LYS A 120 -11.28 -13.77 -1.16
CA LYS A 120 -10.79 -15.10 -0.76
C LYS A 120 -11.81 -16.23 -0.92
N GLU A 121 -13.04 -15.95 -1.35
CA GLU A 121 -13.96 -17.02 -1.74
C GLU A 121 -13.34 -17.87 -2.87
N ASP A 122 -13.48 -19.20 -2.83
CA ASP A 122 -12.84 -20.15 -3.76
C ASP A 122 -13.08 -19.85 -5.23
N LYS A 123 -14.30 -19.38 -5.54
CA LYS A 123 -14.73 -19.01 -6.89
C LYS A 123 -14.08 -17.72 -7.42
N ILE A 124 -13.41 -16.94 -6.57
CA ILE A 124 -12.73 -15.69 -6.94
C ILE A 124 -11.22 -15.92 -6.94
N LEU A 125 -10.59 -15.97 -5.76
CA LEU A 125 -9.15 -16.22 -5.63
C LEU A 125 -8.79 -17.31 -4.60
N GLY A 126 -9.73 -17.79 -3.77
CA GLY A 126 -9.41 -18.75 -2.70
C GLY A 126 -8.71 -20.02 -3.20
N SER A 127 -9.12 -20.50 -4.38
CA SER A 127 -8.51 -21.66 -5.06
C SER A 127 -7.09 -21.43 -5.61
N LYS A 128 -6.55 -20.20 -5.49
CA LYS A 128 -5.22 -19.81 -5.98
C LYS A 128 -4.18 -19.69 -4.88
N GLU A 129 -4.49 -20.10 -3.67
CA GLU A 129 -3.58 -20.01 -2.53
C GLU A 129 -2.23 -20.70 -2.81
N ASN A 130 -1.14 -19.99 -2.54
CA ASN A 130 0.21 -20.55 -2.50
C ASN A 130 0.84 -20.32 -1.12
N GLN A 131 0.95 -21.40 -0.35
CA GLN A 131 1.55 -21.39 0.98
C GLN A 131 3.08 -21.26 0.98
N ASP A 132 3.74 -21.52 -0.16
CA ASP A 132 5.18 -21.32 -0.27
C ASP A 132 5.51 -19.84 -0.43
N TRP A 133 5.81 -19.20 0.70
CA TRP A 133 6.20 -17.79 0.75
C TRP A 133 7.59 -17.54 0.15
N SER A 134 8.43 -18.56 -0.04
CA SER A 134 9.76 -18.36 -0.65
C SER A 134 9.67 -17.95 -2.12
N GLU A 135 8.58 -18.30 -2.81
CA GLU A 135 8.32 -17.95 -4.19
C GLU A 135 7.37 -16.76 -4.34
N VAL A 136 7.62 -15.89 -5.32
CA VAL A 136 6.64 -14.86 -5.71
C VAL A 136 5.44 -15.56 -6.34
N HIS A 137 4.23 -15.16 -5.94
CA HIS A 137 2.98 -15.71 -6.43
C HIS A 137 2.87 -15.59 -7.96
N LYS A 138 2.68 -16.72 -8.66
CA LYS A 138 2.75 -16.78 -10.14
C LYS A 138 1.42 -16.45 -10.82
N GLU A 139 0.32 -16.45 -10.07
CA GLU A 139 -1.05 -16.32 -10.62
C GLU A 139 -1.83 -15.09 -10.15
N ILE A 140 -1.28 -14.26 -9.26
CA ILE A 140 -1.99 -13.09 -8.74
C ILE A 140 -1.06 -11.88 -8.84
N LEU A 141 -1.59 -10.80 -9.39
CA LEU A 141 -0.98 -9.47 -9.37
C LEU A 141 -1.90 -8.54 -8.57
N TYR A 142 -1.36 -7.80 -7.62
CA TYR A 142 -2.14 -6.77 -6.92
C TYR A 142 -1.76 -5.38 -7.43
N THR A 143 -2.70 -4.64 -8.00
CA THR A 143 -2.41 -3.40 -8.71
C THR A 143 -3.49 -2.36 -8.47
N GLY A 144 -3.32 -1.16 -9.02
CA GLY A 144 -4.31 -0.09 -8.92
C GLY A 144 -3.68 1.27 -8.66
N THR A 145 -4.52 2.23 -8.32
CA THR A 145 -4.12 3.64 -8.12
C THR A 145 -4.29 4.04 -6.67
N ILE A 146 -3.22 4.47 -6.01
CA ILE A 146 -3.28 4.98 -4.63
C ILE A 146 -3.71 6.45 -4.64
N PRO A 147 -4.81 6.83 -3.97
CA PRO A 147 -5.27 8.21 -3.97
C PRO A 147 -4.25 9.16 -3.32
N LYS A 148 -4.02 10.35 -3.91
CA LYS A 148 -3.21 11.42 -3.31
C LYS A 148 -3.96 12.07 -2.14
N SER A 149 -3.98 11.39 -1.00
CA SER A 149 -4.72 11.79 0.20
C SER A 149 -4.18 11.08 1.44
N VAL A 150 -4.59 11.53 2.63
CA VAL A 150 -4.32 10.83 3.89
C VAL A 150 -4.83 9.38 3.86
N LYS A 151 -6.02 9.13 3.30
CA LYS A 151 -6.57 7.78 3.14
C LYS A 151 -5.66 6.91 2.27
N GLY A 152 -5.06 7.47 1.21
CA GLY A 152 -4.11 6.73 0.37
C GLY A 152 -2.78 6.42 1.06
N GLU A 153 -2.26 7.34 1.88
CA GLU A 153 -1.08 7.05 2.71
C GLU A 153 -1.39 5.96 3.74
N GLN A 154 -2.58 6.01 4.36
CA GLN A 154 -3.06 4.97 5.28
C GLN A 154 -3.23 3.62 4.57
N LEU A 155 -3.81 3.60 3.38
CA LEU A 155 -3.95 2.39 2.56
C LEU A 155 -2.56 1.78 2.28
N MET A 156 -1.58 2.57 1.84
CA MET A 156 -0.23 2.04 1.63
C MET A 156 0.40 1.49 2.91
N ALA A 157 0.21 2.16 4.05
CA ALA A 157 0.67 1.65 5.34
C ALA A 157 -0.01 0.31 5.70
N GLN A 158 -1.32 0.20 5.48
CA GLN A 158 -2.08 -1.05 5.67
C GLN A 158 -1.56 -2.16 4.76
N LEU A 159 -1.28 -1.88 3.49
CA LEU A 159 -0.78 -2.87 2.55
C LEU A 159 0.59 -3.42 2.97
N PHE A 160 1.53 -2.57 3.40
CA PHE A 160 2.80 -3.06 3.95
C PHE A 160 2.62 -3.84 5.27
N GLY A 161 1.70 -3.39 6.14
CA GLY A 161 1.33 -4.16 7.33
C GLY A 161 0.76 -5.54 6.99
N CYS A 162 -0.03 -5.63 5.91
CA CYS A 162 -0.57 -6.90 5.42
C CYS A 162 0.53 -7.85 4.94
N ILE A 163 1.60 -7.33 4.33
CA ILE A 163 2.76 -8.13 3.93
C ILE A 163 3.43 -8.74 5.16
N ILE A 164 3.73 -7.92 6.18
CA ILE A 164 4.44 -8.37 7.39
C ILE A 164 3.65 -9.45 8.13
N ASN A 165 2.33 -9.26 8.24
CA ASN A 165 1.44 -10.15 8.97
C ASN A 165 0.85 -11.27 8.09
N LYS A 166 1.22 -11.35 6.81
CA LYS A 166 0.68 -12.32 5.82
C LYS A 166 -0.86 -12.39 5.83
N MET A 167 -1.51 -11.22 5.84
CA MET A 167 -2.97 -11.08 5.93
C MET A 167 -3.57 -10.46 4.66
N ALA A 168 -4.90 -10.30 4.62
CA ALA A 168 -5.64 -9.86 3.43
C ALA A 168 -5.27 -10.69 2.20
N LEU A 169 -4.91 -10.08 1.06
CA LEU A 169 -4.46 -10.82 -0.11
C LEU A 169 -3.18 -11.62 0.15
N HIS A 170 -2.29 -11.15 1.02
CA HIS A 170 -1.06 -11.87 1.36
C HIS A 170 -1.30 -13.14 2.18
N SER A 171 -2.53 -13.39 2.64
CA SER A 171 -2.87 -14.74 3.14
C SER A 171 -2.91 -15.80 2.04
N LEU A 172 -3.02 -15.40 0.76
CA LEU A 172 -2.95 -16.30 -0.40
C LEU A 172 -1.51 -16.50 -0.90
N GLY A 173 -0.50 -15.87 -0.27
CA GLY A 173 0.91 -16.04 -0.60
C GLY A 173 1.66 -14.73 -0.90
N ARG A 174 2.90 -14.86 -1.38
CA ARG A 174 3.82 -13.74 -1.60
C ARG A 174 3.52 -13.00 -2.92
N ILE A 175 2.45 -12.22 -2.92
CA ILE A 175 1.92 -11.54 -4.11
C ILE A 175 2.74 -10.30 -4.48
N GLN A 176 3.18 -10.22 -5.74
CA GLN A 176 3.77 -9.00 -6.31
C GLN A 176 2.72 -7.92 -6.49
N MET A 177 3.10 -6.67 -6.24
CA MET A 177 2.23 -5.51 -6.47
C MET A 177 2.79 -4.54 -7.52
N ALA A 178 1.91 -3.87 -8.24
CA ALA A 178 2.25 -2.79 -9.17
C ALA A 178 1.28 -1.61 -8.97
N MET A 179 1.68 -0.59 -8.20
CA MET A 179 0.79 0.48 -7.76
C MET A 179 1.15 1.82 -8.38
N TRP A 180 0.17 2.51 -8.98
CA TRP A 180 0.29 3.92 -9.31
C TRP A 180 0.21 4.73 -8.04
N ILE A 181 1.31 5.37 -7.64
CA ILE A 181 1.40 6.15 -6.40
C ILE A 181 1.78 7.61 -6.65
N PRO A 182 1.30 8.56 -5.82
CA PRO A 182 1.74 9.94 -5.91
C PRO A 182 3.26 10.04 -5.70
N THR A 183 3.96 10.87 -6.48
CA THR A 183 5.42 11.06 -6.30
C THR A 183 5.77 11.53 -4.90
N SER A 184 4.92 12.36 -4.26
CA SER A 184 5.11 12.79 -2.86
C SER A 184 5.07 11.64 -1.85
N LEU A 185 4.31 10.58 -2.14
CA LEU A 185 4.24 9.38 -1.31
C LEU A 185 5.45 8.47 -1.59
N TYR A 186 5.86 8.32 -2.85
CA TYR A 186 7.07 7.59 -3.22
C TYR A 186 8.31 8.09 -2.45
N VAL A 187 8.52 9.41 -2.36
CA VAL A 187 9.64 10.01 -1.61
C VAL A 187 9.66 9.53 -0.16
N LYS A 188 8.51 9.43 0.50
CA LYS A 188 8.40 8.91 1.88
C LYS A 188 8.69 7.42 1.96
N ILE A 189 8.20 6.62 1.01
CA ILE A 189 8.36 5.15 1.00
C ILE A 189 9.83 4.78 0.74
N ALA A 190 10.48 5.46 -0.19
CA ALA A 190 11.85 5.17 -0.63
C ALA A 190 12.95 5.80 0.24
N ALA A 191 12.59 6.65 1.21
CA ALA A 191 13.55 7.38 2.04
C ALA A 191 14.49 6.43 2.83
N PRO A 192 15.83 6.48 2.62
CA PRO A 192 16.79 5.68 3.36
C PRO A 192 17.05 6.24 4.77
N PRO A 193 17.71 5.48 5.67
CA PRO A 193 18.12 5.99 6.97
C PRO A 193 18.90 7.30 6.86
N GLY A 194 18.57 8.28 7.71
CA GLY A 194 19.16 9.62 7.72
C GLY A 194 18.48 10.64 6.81
N ASP A 195 17.64 10.21 5.87
CA ASP A 195 16.92 11.12 4.96
C ASP A 195 15.84 11.93 5.70
N ALA A 196 15.62 13.18 5.27
CA ALA A 196 14.63 14.06 5.87
C ALA A 196 13.19 13.52 5.76
N ALA A 197 12.87 12.82 4.67
CA ALA A 197 11.58 12.19 4.40
C ALA A 197 11.41 10.83 5.11
N ARG A 198 12.47 10.30 5.75
CA ARG A 198 12.40 9.07 6.54
C ARG A 198 11.29 9.16 7.59
N CYS A 199 10.40 8.18 7.56
CA CYS A 199 9.25 8.07 8.44
C CYS A 199 8.93 6.61 8.76
N LYS A 200 7.87 6.37 9.55
CA LYS A 200 7.39 5.02 9.86
C LYS A 200 7.13 4.21 8.59
N LEU A 201 6.51 4.81 7.57
CA LEU A 201 6.17 4.12 6.32
C LEU A 201 7.40 3.56 5.59
N SER A 202 8.49 4.33 5.48
CA SER A 202 9.75 3.82 4.90
C SER A 202 10.34 2.63 5.66
N ILE A 203 10.22 2.64 7.00
CA ILE A 203 10.78 1.58 7.85
C ILE A 203 9.97 0.30 7.72
N VAL A 204 8.64 0.42 7.72
CA VAL A 204 7.73 -0.72 7.50
C VAL A 204 7.91 -1.29 6.09
N ARG A 205 8.17 -0.44 5.09
CA ARG A 205 8.56 -0.91 3.75
C ARG A 205 9.90 -1.64 3.78
N ASP A 206 10.96 -1.06 4.35
CA ASP A 206 12.28 -1.73 4.48
C ASP A 206 12.17 -3.10 5.16
N ALA A 207 11.27 -3.23 6.16
CA ALA A 207 11.04 -4.47 6.87
C ALA A 207 10.43 -5.58 6.01
N SER A 208 9.71 -5.23 4.94
CA SER A 208 8.70 -6.10 4.33
C SER A 208 8.79 -6.28 2.82
N ALA A 209 9.32 -5.31 2.08
CA ALA A 209 9.29 -5.33 0.62
C ALA A 209 10.42 -4.54 -0.04
N ASP A 210 10.86 -5.06 -1.19
CA ASP A 210 11.67 -4.31 -2.15
C ASP A 210 10.77 -3.52 -3.10
N ILE A 211 11.26 -2.37 -3.55
CA ILE A 211 10.53 -1.48 -4.46
C ILE A 211 11.39 -1.05 -5.64
N SER A 212 10.77 -0.88 -6.81
CA SER A 212 11.41 -0.36 -8.01
C SER A 212 10.42 0.48 -8.83
N VAL A 213 10.88 1.61 -9.37
CA VAL A 213 10.06 2.46 -10.24
C VAL A 213 10.03 1.83 -11.63
N ILE A 214 8.84 1.54 -12.13
CA ILE A 214 8.61 0.99 -13.46
C ILE A 214 8.42 2.12 -14.46
N ASN A 215 7.55 3.08 -14.13
CA ASN A 215 7.17 4.16 -15.04
C ASN A 215 7.03 5.48 -14.28
N THR A 216 7.41 6.59 -14.92
CA THR A 216 7.16 7.96 -14.45
C THR A 216 6.51 8.75 -15.59
N PRO A 217 5.17 8.80 -15.67
CA PRO A 217 4.48 9.57 -16.70
C PRO A 217 4.54 11.07 -16.44
N ASP A 218 4.31 11.84 -17.50
CA ASP A 218 4.01 13.27 -17.37
C ASP A 218 2.67 13.48 -16.66
N PRO A 219 2.52 14.55 -15.84
CA PRO A 219 1.31 14.81 -15.06
C PRO A 219 0.01 14.82 -15.86
N GLU A 220 0.05 15.27 -17.12
CA GLU A 220 -1.10 15.40 -18.04
C GLU A 220 -1.68 14.05 -18.45
N ASN A 221 -0.93 12.96 -18.25
CA ASN A 221 -1.43 11.60 -18.47
C ASN A 221 -2.46 11.18 -17.39
N PHE A 222 -2.62 11.99 -16.34
CA PHE A 222 -3.61 11.83 -15.30
C PHE A 222 -4.59 13.01 -15.27
N TYR A 223 -5.80 12.76 -14.77
CA TYR A 223 -6.74 13.83 -14.46
C TYR A 223 -7.28 13.74 -13.02
N PRO A 224 -7.27 14.87 -12.27
CA PRO A 224 -6.57 16.11 -12.61
C PRO A 224 -5.04 15.91 -12.71
N PRO A 225 -4.30 16.74 -13.49
CA PRO A 225 -2.86 16.56 -13.68
C PRO A 225 -2.09 16.49 -12.37
N ASN A 226 -1.32 15.42 -12.16
CA ASN A 226 -0.49 15.21 -10.96
C ASN A 226 0.67 14.26 -11.23
N ASP A 227 1.77 14.45 -10.53
CA ASP A 227 2.93 13.55 -10.58
C ASP A 227 2.65 12.21 -9.89
N TYR A 228 2.70 11.14 -10.68
CA TYR A 228 2.56 9.76 -10.22
C TYR A 228 3.68 8.90 -10.80
N LYS A 229 3.88 7.74 -10.17
CA LYS A 229 4.81 6.71 -10.63
C LYS A 229 4.14 5.35 -10.53
N LEU A 230 4.40 4.46 -11.49
CA LEU A 230 4.10 3.05 -11.32
C LEU A 230 5.23 2.42 -10.51
N LEU A 231 4.93 1.97 -9.30
CA LEU A 231 5.87 1.32 -8.41
C LEU A 231 5.62 -0.18 -8.41
N ASN A 232 6.65 -0.96 -8.74
CA ASN A 232 6.68 -2.40 -8.47
C ASN A 232 7.11 -2.62 -7.02
N ILE A 233 6.34 -3.43 -6.29
CA ILE A 233 6.57 -3.77 -4.88
C ILE A 233 6.58 -5.29 -4.78
N VAL A 234 7.70 -5.84 -4.34
CA VAL A 234 7.87 -7.29 -4.18
C VAL A 234 8.10 -7.57 -2.70
N PRO A 235 7.15 -8.23 -2.02
CA PRO A 235 7.36 -8.68 -0.65
C PRO A 235 8.64 -9.52 -0.52
N LEU A 236 9.37 -9.31 0.56
CA LEU A 236 10.58 -10.09 0.86
C LEU A 236 10.21 -11.55 1.19
N ALA A 237 11.07 -12.49 0.80
CA ALA A 237 10.93 -13.88 1.21
C ALA A 237 11.13 -14.02 2.74
N GLU A 238 12.06 -13.25 3.30
CA GLU A 238 12.28 -13.13 4.73
C GLU A 238 12.14 -11.65 5.13
N LYS A 239 11.21 -11.36 6.05
CA LYS A 239 11.07 -10.01 6.61
C LYS A 239 12.33 -9.69 7.42
N ARG A 240 12.72 -8.40 7.47
CA ARG A 240 13.93 -7.94 8.17
C ARG A 240 13.75 -7.72 9.67
N ILE A 241 12.62 -8.17 10.21
CA ILE A 241 12.29 -8.08 11.64
C ILE A 241 12.03 -9.48 12.20
N GLN A 242 12.57 -9.76 13.37
CA GLN A 242 12.35 -11.02 14.08
C GLN A 242 11.30 -10.87 15.18
N THR A 243 11.15 -9.66 15.71
CA THR A 243 10.19 -9.36 16.78
C THR A 243 8.75 -9.55 16.29
N ASP A 244 7.85 -9.84 17.24
CA ASP A 244 6.42 -9.73 17.02
C ASP A 244 6.05 -8.34 16.49
N TRP A 245 5.07 -8.30 15.58
CA TRP A 245 4.72 -7.07 14.86
C TRP A 245 4.20 -5.99 15.82
N ASP A 246 3.38 -6.34 16.80
CA ASP A 246 2.79 -5.36 17.71
C ASP A 246 3.86 -4.72 18.60
N VAL A 247 4.86 -5.51 19.00
CA VAL A 247 6.03 -5.03 19.74
C VAL A 247 6.89 -4.09 18.88
N PHE A 248 7.21 -4.51 17.66
CA PHE A 248 7.98 -3.70 16.73
C PHE A 248 7.28 -2.37 16.42
N GLU A 249 5.98 -2.42 16.12
CA GLU A 249 5.16 -1.25 15.83
C GLU A 249 5.06 -0.32 17.04
N TYR A 250 4.89 -0.87 18.25
CA TYR A 250 4.93 -0.11 19.49
C TYR A 250 6.24 0.66 19.62
N VAL A 251 7.38 -0.02 19.56
CA VAL A 251 8.69 0.60 19.73
C VAL A 251 8.95 1.65 18.66
N LEU A 252 8.68 1.32 17.39
CA LEU A 252 8.84 2.23 16.27
C LEU A 252 7.98 3.49 16.46
N ARG A 253 6.70 3.36 16.82
CA ARG A 253 5.81 4.51 17.04
C ARG A 253 6.35 5.44 18.13
N HIS A 254 6.85 4.90 19.23
CA HIS A 254 7.29 5.69 20.38
C HIS A 254 8.60 6.42 20.15
N ILE A 255 9.61 5.75 19.57
CA ILE A 255 10.93 6.39 19.40
C ILE A 255 10.93 7.36 18.22
N PHE A 256 10.19 7.06 17.14
CA PHE A 256 10.29 7.79 15.88
C PHE A 256 9.56 9.14 15.87
N VAL A 257 8.71 9.42 16.87
CA VAL A 257 8.20 10.79 17.14
C VAL A 257 9.37 11.75 17.36
N THR A 258 10.48 11.28 17.93
CA THR A 258 11.69 12.06 18.21
C THR A 258 12.83 11.77 17.24
N LYS A 259 12.55 11.58 15.94
CA LYS A 259 13.56 11.16 14.93
C LYS A 259 14.86 12.01 14.84
N LYS A 260 14.83 13.26 15.31
CA LYS A 260 16.00 14.16 15.35
C LYS A 260 16.83 14.06 16.64
N GLN A 261 16.40 13.25 17.60
CA GLN A 261 17.10 13.05 18.88
C GLN A 261 17.92 11.75 18.86
N LYS A 262 18.88 11.64 19.77
CA LYS A 262 19.64 10.42 20.02
C LYS A 262 18.72 9.31 20.53
N LEU A 263 18.97 8.06 20.13
CA LEU A 263 18.20 6.90 20.59
C LEU A 263 18.22 6.77 22.12
N SER A 264 19.36 7.04 22.77
CA SER A 264 19.51 7.05 24.23
C SER A 264 18.53 7.96 24.97
N LYS A 265 18.08 9.03 24.31
CA LYS A 265 17.05 9.92 24.84
C LYS A 265 15.64 9.48 24.44
N ALA A 266 15.47 9.01 23.20
CA ALA A 266 14.19 8.57 22.67
C ALA A 266 13.65 7.31 23.35
N ILE A 267 14.52 6.37 23.75
CA ILE A 267 14.12 5.10 24.41
C ILE A 267 13.27 5.32 25.67
N LYS A 268 13.43 6.46 26.35
CA LYS A 268 12.65 6.81 27.54
C LYS A 268 11.15 6.91 27.28
N THR A 269 10.73 7.11 26.03
CA THR A 269 9.31 7.13 25.66
C THR A 269 8.66 5.74 25.72
N LEU A 270 9.45 4.66 25.76
CA LEU A 270 8.95 3.28 25.86
C LEU A 270 8.45 2.90 27.27
N GLY A 271 8.77 3.72 28.28
CA GLY A 271 8.32 3.51 29.66
C GLY A 271 9.40 3.82 30.70
N PRO A 272 9.02 3.92 31.99
CA PRO A 272 9.96 4.21 33.07
C PRO A 272 11.08 3.16 33.17
N GLY A 273 12.34 3.58 33.14
CA GLY A 273 13.50 2.69 33.26
C GLY A 273 13.91 2.00 31.95
N ALA A 274 13.30 2.36 30.82
CA ALA A 274 13.65 1.80 29.51
C ALA A 274 15.11 2.04 29.11
N GLU A 275 15.81 2.98 29.75
CA GLU A 275 17.23 3.26 29.54
C GLU A 275 18.12 2.02 29.69
N ILE A 276 17.71 1.02 30.48
CA ILE A 276 18.42 -0.26 30.61
C ILE A 276 18.57 -1.00 29.27
N ILE A 277 17.72 -0.71 28.28
CA ILE A 277 17.82 -1.27 26.93
C ILE A 277 19.11 -0.81 26.25
N THR A 278 19.54 0.44 26.47
CA THR A 278 20.68 1.04 25.76
C THR A 278 22.00 0.31 25.99
N SER A 279 22.21 -0.25 27.19
CA SER A 279 23.43 -1.01 27.52
C SER A 279 23.44 -2.42 26.93
N ARG A 280 22.35 -2.86 26.29
CA ARG A 280 22.15 -4.21 25.75
C ARG A 280 22.13 -4.24 24.22
N LEU A 281 22.31 -3.08 23.58
CA LEU A 281 22.35 -2.94 22.12
C LEU A 281 23.76 -3.23 21.60
N SER A 282 23.83 -3.82 20.41
CA SER A 282 25.07 -4.12 19.70
C SER A 282 25.74 -2.90 19.05
N PHE A 283 25.09 -1.73 19.11
CA PHE A 283 25.52 -0.48 18.47
C PHE A 283 25.42 0.72 19.42
N ASP A 284 26.09 1.83 19.07
CA ASP A 284 26.10 3.05 19.90
C ASP A 284 24.70 3.69 20.00
N PRO A 285 24.09 3.77 21.21
CA PRO A 285 22.77 4.35 21.40
C PRO A 285 22.76 5.87 21.22
N ASN A 286 23.89 6.54 20.97
CA ASN A 286 23.93 7.97 20.65
C ASN A 286 23.62 8.28 19.17
N ILE A 287 23.43 7.27 18.32
CA ILE A 287 22.92 7.45 16.96
C ILE A 287 21.58 8.19 16.98
N LEU A 288 21.34 9.03 15.96
CA LEU A 288 20.03 9.69 15.80
C LEU A 288 18.98 8.67 15.39
N VAL A 289 17.78 8.76 15.97
CA VAL A 289 16.70 7.81 15.67
C VAL A 289 16.37 7.74 14.18
N GLY A 290 16.40 8.88 13.47
CA GLY A 290 16.17 8.92 12.03
C GLY A 290 17.22 8.20 11.17
N GLN A 291 18.39 7.88 11.74
CA GLN A 291 19.48 7.16 11.08
C GLN A 291 19.48 5.65 11.34
N LEU A 292 18.57 5.16 12.19
CA LEU A 292 18.49 3.74 12.49
C LEU A 292 18.06 2.93 11.25
N SER A 293 18.75 1.82 11.02
CA SER A 293 18.30 0.78 10.09
C SER A 293 17.08 0.04 10.67
N VAL A 294 16.39 -0.73 9.84
CA VAL A 294 15.25 -1.55 10.30
C VAL A 294 15.70 -2.65 11.27
N GLU A 295 16.87 -3.23 11.04
CA GLU A 295 17.48 -4.27 11.88
C GLU A 295 17.89 -3.72 13.25
N GLN A 296 18.41 -2.48 13.29
CA GLN A 296 18.70 -1.79 14.55
C GLN A 296 17.43 -1.50 15.35
N ILE A 297 16.35 -1.10 14.68
CA ILE A 297 15.04 -0.88 15.34
C ILE A 297 14.48 -2.21 15.84
N ASP A 298 14.60 -3.29 15.07
CA ASP A 298 14.20 -4.63 15.49
C ASP A 298 15.02 -5.12 16.69
N GLU A 299 16.31 -4.81 16.76
CA GLU A 299 17.11 -5.10 17.95
C GLU A 299 16.58 -4.34 19.18
N VAL A 300 16.25 -3.06 19.06
CA VAL A 300 15.60 -2.31 20.16
C VAL A 300 14.28 -2.99 20.54
N ALA A 301 13.49 -3.44 19.57
CA ALA A 301 12.21 -4.11 19.81
C ALA A 301 12.37 -5.45 20.55
N ARG A 302 13.35 -6.28 20.16
CA ARG A 302 13.69 -7.51 20.90
C ARG A 302 14.16 -7.23 22.31
N LYS A 303 15.01 -6.21 22.50
CA LYS A 303 15.49 -5.84 23.86
C LYS A 303 14.39 -5.24 24.72
N PHE A 304 13.44 -4.54 24.11
CA PHE A 304 12.22 -4.12 24.76
C PHE A 304 11.34 -5.33 25.13
N GLU A 305 11.19 -6.33 24.26
CA GLU A 305 10.41 -7.54 24.54
C GLU A 305 10.97 -8.36 25.71
N GLU A 306 12.30 -8.51 25.74
CA GLU A 306 13.06 -9.18 26.79
C GLU A 306 13.07 -8.41 28.13
N TRP A 307 12.69 -7.13 28.14
CA TRP A 307 12.73 -6.31 29.36
C TRP A 307 11.59 -6.70 30.32
N PRO A 308 11.89 -7.23 31.53
CA PRO A 308 10.86 -7.77 32.42
C PRO A 308 9.80 -6.74 32.85
N LEU A 309 10.22 -5.48 32.99
CA LEU A 309 9.39 -4.36 33.44
C LEU A 309 8.71 -3.61 32.28
N ARG A 310 8.78 -4.13 31.05
CA ARG A 310 8.13 -3.49 29.90
C ARG A 310 6.63 -3.34 30.12
N PRO A 311 6.00 -2.28 29.59
CA PRO A 311 4.54 -2.22 29.46
C PRO A 311 4.01 -3.49 28.78
N LYS A 312 3.02 -4.14 29.40
CA LYS A 312 2.38 -5.34 28.84
C LYS A 312 1.26 -5.00 27.89
N VAL A 313 0.59 -3.87 28.12
CA VAL A 313 -0.41 -3.31 27.21
C VAL A 313 0.31 -2.41 26.22
N LEU A 314 0.34 -2.82 24.95
CA LEU A 314 1.01 -2.12 23.86
C LEU A 314 0.06 -1.25 23.03
N PHE A 315 -1.23 -1.29 23.35
CA PHE A 315 -2.24 -0.39 22.81
C PHE A 315 -2.35 0.82 23.72
N GLU A 316 -2.32 2.01 23.14
CA GLU A 316 -2.67 3.21 23.89
C GLU A 316 -4.18 3.31 23.80
N ASP A 317 -4.88 3.06 24.91
CA ASP A 317 -6.27 3.51 25.05
C ASP A 317 -6.23 5.03 25.01
N ALA A 318 -6.42 5.58 23.81
CA ALA A 318 -6.74 6.98 23.69
C ALA A 318 -8.13 7.11 24.32
N SER A 319 -8.19 7.45 25.61
CA SER A 319 -9.40 7.83 26.34
C SER A 319 -9.96 9.14 25.77
N VAL A 320 -10.30 9.14 24.48
CA VAL A 320 -10.91 10.24 23.74
C VAL A 320 -12.42 10.34 24.05
N PHE A 321 -12.94 9.40 24.84
CA PHE A 321 -14.34 9.30 25.21
C PHE A 321 -14.70 9.76 26.63
N ASP A 322 -13.74 10.00 27.54
CA ASP A 322 -14.08 10.36 28.95
C ASP A 322 -14.16 11.87 29.22
N ASP A 323 -13.43 12.72 28.47
CA ASP A 323 -13.38 14.16 28.77
C ASP A 323 -14.53 14.99 28.17
N ARG A 324 -15.38 14.39 27.33
CA ARG A 324 -16.56 15.09 26.77
C ARG A 324 -17.82 15.03 27.64
N LEU A 325 -17.78 14.33 28.77
CA LEU A 325 -18.90 14.22 29.72
C LEU A 325 -18.72 15.05 31.01
N LYS A 326 -17.55 15.67 31.23
CA LYS A 326 -17.26 16.43 32.47
C LYS A 326 -17.55 17.94 32.40
N THR A 327 -18.17 18.45 31.34
CA THR A 327 -18.50 19.90 31.19
C THR A 327 -20.00 20.19 31.06
N ARG A 328 -20.86 19.31 31.54
CA ARG A 328 -22.29 19.59 31.74
C ARG A 328 -22.74 19.22 33.15
N THR A 329 -22.38 20.07 34.11
CA THR A 329 -23.09 20.25 35.37
C THR A 329 -23.04 21.72 35.73
#